data_AF-A0A914E5R3-F1
#
_entry.id   AF-A0A914E5R3-F1
#
_cell.length_a   1.000
_cell.length_b   1.000
_cell.length_c   1.000
_cell.angle_alpha   90.00
_cell.angle_beta   90.00
_cell.angle_gamma   90.00
#
_symmetry.space_group_name_H-M   'P 1'
#
loop_
_entity.id
_entity.type
_entity.pdbx_description
1 polymer ?
#
loop_
_entity_poly.entity_id
_entity_poly.type
_entity_poly.pdbx_seq_one_letter_code
_entity_poly.pdbx_strand_id
1 'polypeptide(L)'
;MIHEGPILVTKNPCIVAGDVRMFEAVDIPGLRHLSDIIVFPRHGPRPHPDEMAGSDLDGDEYTVIWDKELFLDKNEEAFDFASEKKKDEVKEEILNEKMCEFFVKYMKLDSVGMIANAFLSNSDQYGMYSEVCKTIAKKQSQALDFPKTGISPDALKPKWENEQPPERCERWADFFEKSHEPAYASPRLVGQLYRRVKEVDDILAIAMNENDVTTIHQDPLLDVDGWQHFSDTAAQDYHRYKTQIQILLDSYSIQNESELFTSCFVTLKNRISAQESDDISLYNTTHIIEQRLAQIFGMFRKGFFEKFGDFCELTTLDSKFDYCGSKEVFRRFCNNPKMKMKQLACAYYKIAYMEDQADSKRYLSFAWLVWDILTEIRREKLFAQKNFTISWDPLSNRLSQYIHEFILASNSKHNRVRRFMKQIKEEVACLGDYIKKHLGLDELLYFLYQWGKKHDLFTNGFNREHLCLILIMFGRNLIPSMNFGAFAPWIIYDQNLQVEPIDVRQQAGGLAREMPPSRQDNDTFRMIVSACGTIESLQKLRKSLLVHLNPNVSINCREKALMLAAQVYEQLFDQDKTSLSNSDL
;
A
#
# COMPACT_ATOMS: atom_id res chain seq x y z
N MET A 1 8.38 -16.59 -20.07
CA MET A 1 8.61 -17.68 -19.08
C MET A 1 7.58 -18.74 -19.39
N ILE A 2 7.97 -20.01 -19.54
CA ILE A 2 7.01 -21.10 -19.77
C ILE A 2 6.88 -21.86 -18.45
N HIS A 3 5.66 -22.10 -18.00
CA HIS A 3 5.39 -22.91 -16.82
C HIS A 3 5.21 -24.37 -17.25
N GLU A 4 5.82 -25.29 -16.51
CA GLU A 4 5.69 -26.73 -16.69
C GLU A 4 5.24 -27.35 -15.36
N GLY A 5 4.31 -28.30 -15.42
CA GLY A 5 3.73 -28.95 -14.25
C GLY A 5 2.25 -28.59 -14.00
N PRO A 6 1.70 -28.99 -12.84
CA PRO A 6 0.28 -28.83 -12.56
C PRO A 6 -0.14 -27.36 -12.49
N ILE A 7 -1.26 -27.05 -13.13
CA ILE A 7 -1.93 -25.74 -13.11
C ILE A 7 -3.42 -25.90 -12.83
N LEU A 8 -4.00 -24.94 -12.14
CA LEU A 8 -5.45 -24.77 -12.02
C LEU A 8 -5.91 -23.76 -13.07
N VAL A 9 -6.94 -24.12 -13.84
CA VAL A 9 -7.51 -23.30 -14.90
C VAL A 9 -9.03 -23.21 -14.69
N THR A 10 -9.59 -22.03 -14.93
CA THR A 10 -11.05 -21.83 -14.94
C THR A 10 -11.46 -20.64 -15.81
N LYS A 11 -12.72 -20.61 -16.22
CA LYS A 11 -13.39 -19.45 -16.83
C LYS A 11 -14.30 -18.78 -15.80
N ASN A 12 -14.35 -17.45 -15.82
CA ASN A 12 -15.31 -16.69 -15.03
C ASN A 12 -16.58 -16.38 -15.83
N PRO A 13 -17.78 -16.46 -15.24
CA PRO A 13 -18.07 -16.88 -13.86
C PRO A 13 -18.04 -18.41 -13.66
N CYS A 14 -17.41 -18.87 -12.58
CA CYS A 14 -17.51 -20.26 -12.11
C CYS A 14 -18.83 -20.46 -11.37
N ILE A 15 -19.61 -21.50 -11.69
CA ILE A 15 -20.89 -21.80 -11.03
C ILE A 15 -20.85 -23.19 -10.37
N VAL A 16 -20.43 -24.22 -11.10
CA VAL A 16 -20.43 -25.61 -10.65
C VAL A 16 -19.01 -26.11 -10.36
N ALA A 17 -18.88 -27.13 -9.50
CA ALA A 17 -17.57 -27.60 -9.06
C ALA A 17 -16.67 -28.10 -10.21
N GLY A 18 -17.28 -28.58 -11.30
CA GLY A 18 -16.58 -29.01 -12.51
C GLY A 18 -15.99 -27.89 -13.35
N ASP A 19 -16.36 -26.62 -13.13
CA ASP A 19 -15.87 -25.47 -13.93
C ASP A 19 -14.38 -25.17 -13.68
N VAL A 20 -13.86 -25.58 -12.52
CA VAL A 20 -12.46 -25.40 -12.13
C VAL A 20 -11.71 -26.71 -12.39
N ARG A 21 -10.61 -26.63 -13.16
CA ARG A 21 -9.88 -27.81 -13.65
C ARG A 21 -8.39 -27.73 -13.30
N MET A 22 -7.89 -28.78 -12.67
CA MET A 22 -6.47 -29.11 -12.64
C MET A 22 -6.06 -29.74 -13.99
N PHE A 23 -5.05 -29.17 -14.63
CA PHE A 23 -4.40 -29.68 -15.84
C PHE A 23 -2.87 -29.73 -15.65
N GLU A 24 -2.17 -30.41 -16.56
CA GLU A 24 -0.70 -30.43 -16.62
C GLU A 24 -0.22 -29.49 -17.74
N ALA A 25 0.51 -28.44 -17.38
CA ALA A 25 1.17 -27.55 -18.34
C ALA A 25 2.42 -28.23 -18.91
N VAL A 26 2.53 -28.26 -20.24
CA VAL A 26 3.65 -28.89 -20.96
C VAL A 26 4.24 -27.93 -22.00
N ASP A 27 5.57 -27.81 -22.04
CA ASP A 27 6.24 -27.05 -23.09
C ASP A 27 6.31 -27.87 -24.39
N ILE A 28 5.77 -27.29 -25.47
CA ILE A 28 5.83 -27.85 -26.81
C ILE A 28 6.70 -26.91 -27.66
N PRO A 29 7.93 -27.28 -28.03
CA PRO A 29 8.88 -26.39 -28.71
C PRO A 29 8.34 -25.70 -29.99
N GLY A 30 7.45 -26.37 -30.73
CA GLY A 30 6.81 -25.81 -31.92
C GLY A 30 5.80 -24.67 -31.64
N LEU A 31 5.28 -24.56 -30.42
CA LEU A 31 4.28 -23.55 -30.02
C LEU A 31 4.89 -22.32 -29.34
N ARG A 32 6.20 -22.32 -29.02
CA ARG A 32 6.90 -21.22 -28.30
C ARG A 32 6.89 -19.84 -28.99
N HIS A 33 6.39 -19.76 -30.23
CA HIS A 33 6.16 -18.51 -30.95
C HIS A 33 4.83 -17.81 -30.55
N LEU A 34 3.98 -18.53 -29.82
CA LEU A 34 2.74 -18.01 -29.22
C LEU A 34 3.07 -17.49 -27.82
N SER A 35 2.81 -16.21 -27.58
CA SER A 35 3.03 -15.53 -26.30
C SER A 35 1.71 -15.07 -25.71
N ASP A 36 1.67 -14.96 -24.37
CA ASP A 36 0.56 -14.38 -23.60
C ASP A 36 -0.82 -15.04 -23.85
N ILE A 37 -0.81 -16.32 -24.23
CA ILE A 37 -2.00 -17.17 -24.39
C ILE A 37 -1.81 -18.55 -23.75
N ILE A 38 -2.92 -19.20 -23.42
CA ILE A 38 -2.98 -20.65 -23.12
C ILE A 38 -3.37 -21.41 -24.39
N VAL A 39 -2.74 -22.57 -24.63
CA VAL A 39 -3.04 -23.42 -25.80
C VAL A 39 -3.59 -24.77 -25.33
N PHE A 40 -4.85 -25.04 -25.65
CA PHE A 40 -5.50 -26.31 -25.32
C PHE A 40 -5.26 -27.39 -26.40
N PRO A 41 -5.22 -28.68 -26.02
CA PRO A 41 -5.10 -29.78 -26.97
C PRO A 41 -6.35 -29.88 -27.87
N ARG A 42 -6.13 -30.04 -29.18
CA ARG A 42 -7.20 -30.24 -30.18
C ARG A 42 -7.87 -31.63 -30.08
N HIS A 43 -7.21 -32.59 -29.44
CA HIS A 43 -7.65 -33.98 -29.37
C HIS A 43 -7.85 -34.40 -27.91
N GLY A 44 -9.00 -35.02 -27.64
CA GLY A 44 -9.41 -35.48 -26.32
C GLY A 44 -10.85 -36.03 -26.36
N PRO A 45 -11.36 -36.58 -25.25
CA PRO A 45 -12.75 -37.04 -25.17
C PRO A 45 -13.75 -35.88 -25.15
N ARG A 46 -13.34 -34.72 -24.63
CA ARG A 46 -14.10 -33.47 -24.54
C ARG A 46 -13.11 -32.29 -24.68
N PRO A 47 -13.46 -31.17 -25.33
CA PRO A 47 -12.59 -29.99 -25.37
C PRO A 47 -12.45 -29.38 -23.95
N HIS A 48 -11.23 -29.09 -23.49
CA HIS A 48 -11.03 -28.49 -22.16
C HIS A 48 -11.73 -27.13 -21.96
N PRO A 49 -11.84 -26.23 -22.97
CA PRO A 49 -12.73 -25.06 -22.90
C PRO A 49 -14.16 -25.42 -22.46
N ASP A 50 -14.77 -26.39 -23.12
CA ASP A 50 -16.16 -26.80 -22.87
C ASP A 50 -16.35 -27.50 -21.51
N GLU A 51 -15.27 -28.01 -20.90
CA GLU A 51 -15.29 -28.51 -19.52
C GLU A 51 -15.43 -27.39 -18.47
N MET A 52 -15.12 -26.13 -18.83
CA MET A 52 -15.07 -24.97 -17.94
C MET A 52 -16.19 -23.97 -18.29
N ALA A 53 -17.32 -24.00 -17.58
CA ALA A 53 -18.45 -23.09 -17.79
C ALA A 53 -18.99 -23.03 -19.25
N GLY A 54 -18.77 -24.10 -20.05
CA GLY A 54 -19.16 -24.15 -21.47
C GLY A 54 -18.40 -23.17 -22.36
N SER A 55 -17.12 -22.91 -22.05
CA SER A 55 -16.24 -22.01 -22.81
C SER A 55 -16.00 -22.48 -24.24
N ASP A 56 -15.76 -21.53 -25.14
CA ASP A 56 -15.17 -21.80 -26.44
C ASP A 56 -13.86 -21.00 -26.64
N LEU A 57 -13.54 -20.61 -27.87
CA LEU A 57 -12.31 -19.91 -28.24
C LEU A 57 -12.60 -18.74 -29.21
N ASP A 58 -13.78 -18.13 -29.13
CA ASP A 58 -14.17 -16.94 -29.91
C ASP A 58 -13.65 -15.60 -29.33
N GLY A 59 -13.15 -15.64 -28.10
CA GLY A 59 -12.62 -14.49 -27.34
C GLY A 59 -12.46 -14.74 -25.83
N ASP A 60 -12.85 -15.92 -25.33
CA ASP A 60 -12.83 -16.29 -23.92
C ASP A 60 -11.45 -16.19 -23.24
N GLU A 61 -11.43 -15.55 -22.06
CA GLU A 61 -10.26 -15.45 -21.18
C GLU A 61 -10.31 -16.48 -20.05
N TYR A 62 -9.13 -16.98 -19.65
CA TYR A 62 -8.98 -18.03 -18.63
C TYR A 62 -8.12 -17.55 -17.47
N THR A 63 -8.58 -17.80 -16.25
CA THR A 63 -7.77 -17.64 -15.05
C THR A 63 -6.87 -18.86 -14.91
N VAL A 64 -5.55 -18.65 -14.98
CA VAL A 64 -4.53 -19.71 -14.84
C VAL A 64 -3.72 -19.48 -13.56
N ILE A 65 -3.73 -20.45 -12.66
CA ILE A 65 -3.09 -20.40 -11.33
C ILE A 65 -2.10 -21.56 -11.21
N TRP A 66 -0.83 -21.23 -10.98
CA TRP A 66 0.24 -22.20 -10.69
C TRP A 66 0.68 -22.14 -9.21
N ASP A 67 -0.10 -21.49 -8.35
CA ASP A 67 0.14 -21.48 -6.90
C ASP A 67 -0.37 -22.78 -6.26
N LYS A 68 0.56 -23.52 -5.66
CA LYS A 68 0.30 -24.82 -5.04
C LYS A 68 -0.59 -24.74 -3.80
N GLU A 69 -0.67 -23.58 -3.14
CA GLU A 69 -1.58 -23.39 -2.00
C GLU A 69 -3.06 -23.29 -2.43
N LEU A 70 -3.32 -23.09 -3.72
CA LEU A 70 -4.67 -22.98 -4.31
C LEU A 70 -5.10 -24.21 -5.12
N PHE A 71 -4.27 -25.25 -5.22
CA PHE A 71 -4.60 -26.44 -5.99
C PHE A 71 -5.72 -27.28 -5.35
N LEU A 72 -6.52 -27.92 -6.21
CA LEU A 72 -7.54 -28.88 -5.80
C LEU A 72 -6.95 -30.29 -5.79
N ASP A 73 -7.39 -31.11 -4.83
CA ASP A 73 -6.96 -32.53 -4.72
C ASP A 73 -7.35 -33.38 -5.94
N LYS A 74 -8.40 -32.96 -6.67
CA LYS A 74 -8.95 -33.65 -7.83
C LYS A 74 -9.81 -32.71 -8.69
N ASN A 75 -10.07 -33.14 -9.92
CA ASN A 75 -11.16 -32.61 -10.75
C ASN A 75 -12.50 -33.23 -10.35
N GLU A 76 -13.54 -32.42 -10.28
CA GLU A 76 -14.93 -32.91 -10.28
C GLU A 76 -15.43 -33.17 -11.71
N GLU A 77 -16.60 -33.79 -11.85
CA GLU A 77 -17.22 -34.06 -13.14
C GLU A 77 -17.59 -32.75 -13.85
N ALA A 78 -17.14 -32.59 -15.10
CA ALA A 78 -17.44 -31.42 -15.92
C ALA A 78 -18.93 -31.42 -16.29
N PHE A 79 -19.61 -30.31 -16.04
CA PHE A 79 -21.06 -30.21 -16.18
C PHE A 79 -21.49 -30.27 -17.66
N ASP A 80 -22.72 -30.73 -17.91
CA ASP A 80 -23.28 -30.78 -19.25
C ASP A 80 -23.98 -29.45 -19.59
N PHE A 81 -23.38 -28.71 -20.52
CA PHE A 81 -23.86 -27.43 -21.01
C PHE A 81 -24.67 -27.55 -22.32
N ALA A 82 -24.99 -28.77 -22.77
CA ALA A 82 -25.71 -28.98 -24.02
C ALA A 82 -27.12 -28.36 -23.99
N SER A 83 -27.31 -27.29 -24.76
CA SER A 83 -28.59 -26.64 -25.00
C SER A 83 -29.28 -27.17 -26.28
N GLU A 84 -30.60 -27.44 -26.21
CA GLU A 84 -31.38 -27.86 -27.37
C GLU A 84 -31.54 -26.69 -28.37
N LYS A 85 -30.70 -26.68 -29.41
CA LYS A 85 -30.72 -25.65 -30.47
C LYS A 85 -31.89 -25.88 -31.43
N LYS A 86 -33.06 -25.32 -31.11
CA LYS A 86 -34.20 -25.24 -32.03
C LYS A 86 -33.91 -24.27 -33.16
N LYS A 87 -33.83 -24.79 -34.39
CA LYS A 87 -33.71 -24.01 -35.62
C LYS A 87 -35.08 -23.83 -36.27
N ASP A 88 -35.86 -22.88 -35.76
CA ASP A 88 -37.09 -22.45 -36.43
C ASP A 88 -36.70 -21.50 -37.59
N GLU A 89 -36.99 -21.89 -38.83
CA GLU A 89 -36.75 -21.02 -39.99
C GLU A 89 -37.68 -19.79 -39.92
N VAL A 90 -37.07 -18.59 -39.89
CA VAL A 90 -37.79 -17.32 -39.91
C VAL A 90 -37.90 -16.82 -41.34
N LYS A 91 -39.12 -16.59 -41.82
CA LYS A 91 -39.36 -15.94 -43.11
C LYS A 91 -38.93 -14.47 -43.04
N GLU A 92 -38.26 -13.99 -44.08
CA GLU A 92 -37.75 -12.62 -44.18
C GLU A 92 -38.87 -11.56 -44.01
N GLU A 93 -40.07 -11.85 -44.53
CA GLU A 93 -41.28 -11.02 -44.44
C GLU A 93 -41.69 -10.64 -43.00
N ILE A 94 -41.40 -11.50 -42.02
CA ILE A 94 -41.78 -11.31 -40.60
C ILE A 94 -40.57 -11.05 -39.69
N LEU A 95 -39.37 -10.87 -40.26
CA LEU A 95 -38.13 -10.75 -39.50
C LEU A 95 -38.13 -9.53 -38.56
N ASN A 96 -38.57 -8.37 -39.06
CA ASN A 96 -38.64 -7.12 -38.29
C ASN A 96 -39.62 -7.22 -37.10
N GLU A 97 -40.77 -7.89 -37.31
CA GLU A 97 -41.76 -8.12 -36.25
C GLU A 97 -41.19 -9.04 -35.17
N LYS A 98 -40.63 -10.19 -35.56
CA LYS A 98 -39.97 -11.12 -34.62
C LYS A 98 -38.78 -10.49 -33.88
N MET A 99 -38.01 -9.60 -34.52
CA MET A 99 -36.94 -8.85 -33.86
C MET A 99 -37.49 -7.94 -32.75
N CYS A 100 -38.54 -7.18 -33.02
CA CYS A 100 -39.19 -6.32 -32.02
C CYS A 100 -39.81 -7.16 -30.88
N GLU A 101 -40.50 -8.25 -31.20
CA GLU A 101 -41.02 -9.20 -30.21
C GLU A 101 -39.90 -9.78 -29.33
N PHE A 102 -38.80 -10.22 -29.94
CA PHE A 102 -37.67 -10.78 -29.21
C PHE A 102 -36.98 -9.74 -28.33
N PHE A 103 -36.82 -8.51 -28.79
CA PHE A 103 -36.24 -7.43 -27.98
C PHE A 103 -37.10 -7.13 -26.74
N VAL A 104 -38.42 -7.05 -26.90
CA VAL A 104 -39.38 -6.87 -25.79
C VAL A 104 -39.40 -8.11 -24.87
N LYS A 105 -39.26 -9.32 -25.42
CA LYS A 105 -39.14 -10.56 -24.63
C LYS A 105 -37.86 -10.57 -23.80
N TYR A 106 -36.72 -10.19 -24.41
CA TYR A 106 -35.42 -10.13 -23.76
C TYR A 106 -35.44 -9.14 -22.58
N MET A 107 -35.87 -7.90 -22.80
CA MET A 107 -36.00 -6.88 -21.75
C MET A 107 -36.89 -7.30 -20.56
N LYS A 108 -37.80 -8.25 -20.74
CA LYS A 108 -38.71 -8.73 -19.69
C LYS A 108 -38.20 -9.96 -18.94
N LEU A 109 -37.33 -10.76 -19.56
CA LEU A 109 -36.94 -12.09 -19.09
C LEU A 109 -35.43 -12.21 -18.79
N ASP A 110 -34.63 -11.20 -19.13
CA ASP A 110 -33.24 -11.12 -18.67
C ASP A 110 -33.20 -11.17 -17.14
N SER A 111 -32.48 -12.16 -16.64
CA SER A 111 -32.47 -12.59 -15.25
C SER A 111 -31.11 -13.10 -14.78
N VAL A 112 -30.06 -12.96 -15.60
CA VAL A 112 -28.71 -13.50 -15.34
C VAL A 112 -28.19 -13.06 -13.96
N GLY A 113 -28.30 -11.76 -13.64
CA GLY A 113 -27.88 -11.23 -12.34
C GLY A 113 -28.75 -11.69 -11.16
N MET A 114 -30.04 -11.96 -11.37
CA MET A 114 -30.91 -12.49 -10.31
C MET A 114 -30.61 -13.97 -10.02
N ILE A 115 -30.38 -14.76 -11.06
CA ILE A 115 -30.06 -16.19 -10.95
C ILE A 115 -28.67 -16.38 -10.33
N ALA A 116 -27.67 -15.57 -10.71
CA ALA A 116 -26.35 -15.58 -10.10
C ALA A 116 -26.38 -15.26 -8.59
N ASN A 117 -27.10 -14.20 -8.19
CA ASN A 117 -27.28 -13.85 -6.78
C ASN A 117 -28.02 -14.94 -5.99
N ALA A 118 -29.02 -15.58 -6.60
CA ALA A 118 -29.73 -16.71 -6.01
C ALA A 118 -28.81 -17.92 -5.83
N PHE A 119 -27.93 -18.22 -6.80
CA PHE A 119 -26.93 -19.28 -6.68
C PHE A 119 -25.96 -19.02 -5.54
N LEU A 120 -25.39 -17.82 -5.46
CA LEU A 120 -24.44 -17.44 -4.41
C LEU A 120 -25.07 -17.52 -3.01
N SER A 121 -26.32 -17.08 -2.85
CA SER A 121 -27.03 -17.17 -1.56
C SER A 121 -27.39 -18.62 -1.17
N ASN A 122 -27.86 -19.44 -2.11
CA ASN A 122 -28.21 -20.84 -1.84
C ASN A 122 -26.99 -21.74 -1.63
N SER A 123 -25.88 -21.50 -2.34
CA SER A 123 -24.65 -22.28 -2.18
C SER A 123 -23.96 -22.02 -0.84
N ASP A 124 -24.12 -20.82 -0.25
CA ASP A 124 -23.69 -20.54 1.12
C ASP A 124 -24.51 -21.34 2.15
N GLN A 125 -25.85 -21.24 2.06
CA GLN A 125 -26.80 -21.90 2.99
C GLN A 125 -26.74 -23.42 2.89
N TYR A 126 -27.01 -23.97 1.70
CA TYR A 126 -27.24 -25.40 1.47
C TYR A 126 -26.04 -26.15 0.89
N GLY A 127 -24.99 -25.42 0.46
CA GLY A 127 -23.82 -25.99 -0.21
C GLY A 127 -24.03 -26.11 -1.73
N MET A 128 -22.95 -25.92 -2.49
CA MET A 128 -22.95 -25.95 -3.97
C MET A 128 -23.46 -27.27 -4.58
N TYR A 129 -23.32 -28.39 -3.87
CA TYR A 129 -23.76 -29.72 -4.33
C TYR A 129 -25.25 -30.01 -4.09
N SER A 130 -25.99 -29.08 -3.47
CA SER A 130 -27.44 -29.23 -3.24
C SER A 130 -28.23 -29.22 -4.56
N GLU A 131 -29.35 -29.94 -4.59
CA GLU A 131 -30.22 -30.02 -5.77
C GLU A 131 -30.81 -28.66 -6.20
N VAL A 132 -31.05 -27.76 -5.24
CA VAL A 132 -31.42 -26.37 -5.53
C VAL A 132 -30.30 -25.64 -6.29
N CYS A 133 -29.04 -25.78 -5.88
CA CYS A 133 -27.90 -25.17 -6.58
C CYS A 133 -27.71 -25.76 -7.97
N LYS A 134 -27.83 -27.09 -8.13
CA LYS A 134 -27.79 -27.75 -9.46
C LYS A 134 -28.92 -27.26 -10.38
N THR A 135 -30.11 -27.03 -9.84
CA THR A 135 -31.26 -26.52 -10.60
C THR A 135 -31.04 -25.06 -11.02
N ILE A 136 -30.54 -24.21 -10.11
CA ILE A 136 -30.19 -22.82 -10.43
C ILE A 136 -29.04 -22.77 -11.45
N ALA A 137 -28.04 -23.65 -11.38
CA ALA A 137 -26.95 -23.71 -12.36
C ALA A 137 -27.44 -24.02 -13.79
N LYS A 138 -28.41 -24.94 -13.95
CA LYS A 138 -29.07 -25.18 -15.25
C LYS A 138 -29.76 -23.92 -15.77
N LYS A 139 -30.47 -23.20 -14.91
CA LYS A 139 -31.12 -21.92 -15.26
C LYS A 139 -30.11 -20.83 -15.61
N GLN A 140 -28.95 -20.79 -14.96
CA GLN A 140 -27.87 -19.85 -15.26
C GLN A 140 -27.28 -20.09 -16.65
N SER A 141 -26.98 -21.35 -16.99
CA SER A 141 -26.54 -21.74 -18.34
C SER A 141 -27.58 -21.36 -19.40
N GLN A 142 -28.86 -21.67 -19.18
CA GLN A 142 -29.96 -21.25 -20.06
C GLN A 142 -30.10 -19.72 -20.18
N ALA A 143 -29.86 -18.97 -19.10
CA ALA A 143 -29.92 -17.50 -19.10
C ALA A 143 -28.82 -16.88 -19.97
N LEU A 144 -27.60 -17.42 -19.91
CA LEU A 144 -26.46 -16.98 -20.72
C LEU A 144 -26.66 -17.31 -22.21
N ASP A 145 -27.29 -18.45 -22.50
CA ASP A 145 -27.60 -18.89 -23.88
C ASP A 145 -28.91 -18.28 -24.43
N PHE A 146 -29.71 -17.59 -23.62
CA PHE A 146 -31.00 -17.01 -24.03
C PHE A 146 -30.90 -16.05 -25.24
N PRO A 147 -29.90 -15.14 -25.35
CA PRO A 147 -29.68 -14.32 -26.55
C PRO A 147 -29.46 -15.16 -27.82
N LYS A 148 -28.80 -16.32 -27.70
CA LYS A 148 -28.41 -17.20 -28.82
C LYS A 148 -29.52 -18.19 -29.20
N THR A 149 -30.29 -18.67 -28.22
CA THR A 149 -31.29 -19.75 -28.36
C THR A 149 -32.74 -19.26 -28.46
N GLY A 150 -33.02 -18.04 -27.98
CA GLY A 150 -34.39 -17.52 -27.85
C GLY A 150 -35.21 -18.16 -26.71
N ILE A 151 -34.65 -19.12 -25.97
CA ILE A 151 -35.29 -19.84 -24.86
C ILE A 151 -34.83 -19.21 -23.55
N SER A 152 -35.75 -18.64 -22.79
CA SER A 152 -35.49 -18.09 -21.45
C SER A 152 -35.60 -19.19 -20.39
N PRO A 153 -34.83 -19.15 -19.29
CA PRO A 153 -35.01 -20.05 -18.16
C PRO A 153 -36.38 -19.87 -17.49
N ASP A 154 -36.86 -20.91 -16.81
CA ASP A 154 -38.02 -20.81 -15.91
C ASP A 154 -37.71 -19.90 -14.71
N ALA A 155 -38.69 -19.08 -14.32
CA ALA A 155 -38.58 -18.18 -13.18
C ALA A 155 -38.11 -18.89 -11.90
N LEU A 156 -37.38 -18.17 -11.03
CA LEU A 156 -36.89 -18.72 -9.77
C LEU A 156 -38.03 -19.11 -8.84
N LYS A 157 -38.04 -20.36 -8.36
CA LYS A 157 -39.06 -20.89 -7.46
C LYS A 157 -39.05 -20.15 -6.11
N PRO A 158 -40.15 -19.52 -5.69
CA PRO A 158 -40.18 -18.66 -4.50
C PRO A 158 -40.61 -19.38 -3.21
N LYS A 159 -40.91 -20.68 -3.26
CA LYS A 159 -41.43 -21.47 -2.14
C LYS A 159 -40.81 -22.86 -2.12
N TRP A 160 -40.85 -23.47 -0.94
CA TRP A 160 -40.53 -24.87 -0.71
C TRP A 160 -41.49 -25.78 -1.49
N GLU A 161 -40.95 -26.76 -2.21
CA GLU A 161 -41.69 -27.75 -3.00
C GLU A 161 -41.04 -29.13 -2.83
N ASN A 162 -41.79 -30.16 -2.45
CA ASN A 162 -41.29 -31.54 -2.32
C ASN A 162 -39.97 -31.65 -1.51
N GLU A 163 -39.92 -31.00 -0.35
CA GLU A 163 -38.74 -30.90 0.54
C GLU A 163 -37.51 -30.16 -0.03
N GLN A 164 -37.57 -29.66 -1.28
CA GLN A 164 -36.56 -28.77 -1.83
C GLN A 164 -36.72 -27.34 -1.29
N PRO A 165 -35.61 -26.65 -0.93
CA PRO A 165 -35.65 -25.24 -0.57
C PRO A 165 -36.00 -24.35 -1.78
N PRO A 166 -36.53 -23.13 -1.55
CA PRO A 166 -36.83 -22.18 -2.61
C PRO A 166 -35.55 -21.74 -3.32
N GLU A 167 -35.59 -21.66 -4.64
CA GLU A 167 -34.50 -21.12 -5.44
C GLU A 167 -34.29 -19.62 -5.17
N ARG A 168 -35.37 -18.87 -4.91
CA ARG A 168 -35.27 -17.50 -4.41
C ARG A 168 -34.95 -17.53 -2.91
N CYS A 169 -33.80 -16.96 -2.53
CA CYS A 169 -33.38 -16.92 -1.14
C CYS A 169 -34.36 -16.16 -0.23
N GLU A 170 -34.69 -16.76 0.92
CA GLU A 170 -35.56 -16.17 1.95
C GLU A 170 -34.82 -15.16 2.84
N ARG A 171 -33.49 -15.28 2.90
CA ARG A 171 -32.56 -14.42 3.66
C ARG A 171 -31.25 -14.27 2.88
N TRP A 172 -30.58 -13.14 3.07
CA TRP A 172 -29.30 -12.82 2.43
C TRP A 172 -28.11 -13.06 3.37
N ALA A 173 -26.97 -13.48 2.83
CA ALA A 173 -25.74 -13.48 3.61
C ALA A 173 -25.30 -12.04 3.91
N ASP A 174 -24.58 -11.84 5.00
CA ASP A 174 -24.06 -10.55 5.45
C ASP A 174 -23.21 -9.83 4.39
N PHE A 175 -22.49 -10.59 3.56
CA PHE A 175 -21.69 -10.06 2.45
C PHE A 175 -22.50 -9.44 1.28
N PHE A 176 -23.84 -9.52 1.29
CA PHE A 176 -24.70 -8.83 0.31
C PHE A 176 -25.13 -7.40 0.74
N GLU A 177 -24.80 -6.99 1.97
CA GLU A 177 -25.09 -5.64 2.51
C GLU A 177 -26.55 -5.18 2.45
N LYS A 178 -27.51 -6.12 2.47
CA LYS A 178 -28.95 -5.83 2.45
C LYS A 178 -29.45 -5.38 3.82
N SER A 179 -29.32 -4.09 4.12
CA SER A 179 -29.77 -3.47 5.38
C SER A 179 -31.29 -3.57 5.65
N HIS A 180 -32.11 -3.72 4.60
CA HIS A 180 -33.58 -3.70 4.69
C HIS A 180 -34.24 -5.07 4.50
N GLU A 181 -33.46 -6.13 4.31
CA GLU A 181 -33.98 -7.49 4.10
C GLU A 181 -33.46 -8.44 5.20
N PRO A 182 -34.14 -9.57 5.47
CA PRO A 182 -33.66 -10.55 6.44
C PRO A 182 -32.25 -11.04 6.07
N ALA A 183 -31.29 -10.90 6.99
CA ALA A 183 -29.90 -11.29 6.78
C ALA A 183 -29.40 -12.32 7.80
N TYR A 184 -28.29 -13.01 7.48
CA TYR A 184 -27.57 -13.92 8.38
C TYR A 184 -26.06 -13.79 8.17
N ALA A 185 -25.28 -14.01 9.22
CA ALA A 185 -23.82 -14.07 9.10
C ALA A 185 -23.41 -15.40 8.45
N SER A 186 -22.81 -15.36 7.25
CA SER A 186 -22.36 -16.56 6.55
C SER A 186 -21.26 -17.27 7.36
N PRO A 187 -21.39 -18.57 7.66
CA PRO A 187 -20.34 -19.35 8.33
C PRO A 187 -19.21 -19.77 7.36
N ARG A 188 -19.43 -19.63 6.04
CA ARG A 188 -18.51 -20.11 4.99
C ARG A 188 -17.30 -19.18 4.81
N LEU A 189 -16.35 -19.62 4.00
CA LEU A 189 -15.12 -18.88 3.70
C LEU A 189 -15.40 -17.46 3.18
N VAL A 190 -16.37 -17.29 2.27
CA VAL A 190 -16.73 -15.98 1.70
C VAL A 190 -17.16 -14.99 2.79
N GLY A 191 -18.10 -15.36 3.65
CA GLY A 191 -18.50 -14.50 4.78
C GLY A 191 -17.37 -14.23 5.78
N GLN A 192 -16.51 -15.22 6.04
CA GLN A 192 -15.34 -15.07 6.90
C GLN A 192 -14.25 -14.15 6.32
N LEU A 193 -14.07 -14.13 4.99
CA LEU A 193 -13.16 -13.22 4.31
C LEU A 193 -13.75 -11.80 4.27
N TYR A 194 -15.02 -11.68 3.86
CA TYR A 194 -15.76 -10.43 3.82
C TYR A 194 -15.70 -9.69 5.17
N ARG A 195 -16.02 -10.35 6.29
CA ARG A 195 -15.98 -9.70 7.61
C ARG A 195 -14.57 -9.25 8.01
N ARG A 196 -13.52 -10.03 7.71
CA ARG A 196 -12.13 -9.61 8.01
C ARG A 196 -11.67 -8.43 7.16
N VAL A 197 -12.06 -8.39 5.88
CA VAL A 197 -11.77 -7.25 5.00
C VAL A 197 -12.55 -6.02 5.47
N LYS A 198 -13.83 -6.20 5.84
CA LYS A 198 -14.67 -5.13 6.36
C LYS A 198 -14.17 -4.56 7.69
N GLU A 199 -13.68 -5.39 8.62
CA GLU A 199 -13.02 -4.91 9.84
C GLU A 199 -11.83 -3.99 9.54
N VAL A 200 -11.04 -4.29 8.49
CA VAL A 200 -9.94 -3.42 8.04
C VAL A 200 -10.47 -2.15 7.39
N ASP A 201 -11.50 -2.25 6.55
CA ASP A 201 -12.13 -1.10 5.88
C ASP A 201 -12.78 -0.13 6.89
N ASP A 202 -13.50 -0.66 7.88
CA ASP A 202 -14.08 0.10 9.00
C ASP A 202 -12.99 0.81 9.80
N ILE A 203 -11.86 0.16 10.09
CA ILE A 203 -10.70 0.78 10.78
C ILE A 203 -10.08 1.90 9.92
N LEU A 204 -9.94 1.69 8.61
CA LEU A 204 -9.43 2.70 7.69
C LEU A 204 -10.39 3.89 7.60
N ALA A 205 -11.70 3.65 7.49
CA ALA A 205 -12.73 4.69 7.47
C ALA A 205 -12.73 5.50 8.77
N ILE A 206 -12.60 4.86 9.94
CA ILE A 206 -12.45 5.56 11.24
C ILE A 206 -11.19 6.44 11.24
N ALA A 207 -10.04 5.90 10.83
CA ALA A 207 -8.79 6.65 10.78
C ALA A 207 -8.82 7.82 9.76
N MET A 208 -9.54 7.67 8.65
CA MET A 208 -9.77 8.76 7.69
C MET A 208 -10.65 9.86 8.31
N ASN A 209 -11.76 9.50 8.96
CA ASN A 209 -12.63 10.46 9.66
C ASN A 209 -11.90 11.19 10.81
N GLU A 210 -10.97 10.53 11.52
CA GLU A 210 -10.15 11.20 12.55
C GLU A 210 -9.19 12.26 11.96
N ASN A 211 -8.65 12.04 10.75
CA ASN A 211 -7.75 13.01 10.12
C ASN A 211 -8.45 14.34 9.82
N ASP A 212 -9.71 14.32 9.41
CA ASP A 212 -10.50 15.55 9.16
C ASP A 212 -10.70 16.40 10.43
N VAL A 213 -10.66 15.79 11.61
CA VAL A 213 -10.78 16.46 12.91
C VAL A 213 -9.45 17.02 13.42
N THR A 214 -8.30 16.58 12.88
CA THR A 214 -6.98 17.02 13.37
C THR A 214 -6.79 18.54 13.23
N THR A 215 -6.33 19.19 14.31
CA THR A 215 -5.98 20.62 14.29
C THR A 215 -4.65 20.81 13.57
N ILE A 216 -4.65 21.62 12.51
CA ILE A 216 -3.43 21.93 11.77
C ILE A 216 -2.62 22.98 12.54
N HIS A 217 -1.38 22.63 12.88
CA HIS A 217 -0.43 23.58 13.46
C HIS A 217 0.39 24.25 12.35
N GLN A 218 0.40 25.58 12.35
CA GLN A 218 1.27 26.35 11.45
C GLN A 218 2.73 26.20 11.84
N ASP A 219 3.61 26.09 10.84
CA ASP A 219 5.05 26.10 11.02
C ASP A 219 5.54 27.53 11.33
N PRO A 220 6.10 27.82 12.52
CA PRO A 220 6.64 29.15 12.86
C PRO A 220 7.81 29.55 11.95
N LEU A 221 8.46 28.58 11.31
CA LEU A 221 9.59 28.80 10.41
C LEU A 221 9.17 29.41 9.06
N LEU A 222 7.88 29.32 8.68
CA LEU A 222 7.35 29.85 7.41
C LEU A 222 6.76 31.27 7.50
N ASP A 223 6.77 31.88 8.69
CA ASP A 223 6.25 33.22 8.93
C ASP A 223 7.21 34.32 8.40
N VAL A 224 6.73 35.39 7.75
CA VAL A 224 7.60 36.45 7.17
C VAL A 224 7.02 37.84 7.43
N ASP A 225 7.78 38.73 8.07
CA ASP A 225 7.32 40.08 8.40
C ASP A 225 6.79 40.84 7.18
N GLY A 226 5.61 41.45 7.31
CA GLY A 226 4.95 42.20 6.25
C GLY A 226 4.16 41.35 5.24
N TRP A 227 3.95 40.05 5.48
CA TRP A 227 3.06 39.21 4.65
C TRP A 227 1.62 39.76 4.55
N GLN A 228 1.16 40.48 5.57
CA GLN A 228 -0.19 41.04 5.65
C GLN A 228 -0.52 41.99 4.49
N HIS A 229 0.48 42.68 3.92
CA HIS A 229 0.31 43.55 2.75
C HIS A 229 -0.15 42.79 1.49
N PHE A 230 -0.03 41.47 1.47
CA PHE A 230 -0.43 40.60 0.37
C PHE A 230 -1.65 39.71 0.69
N SER A 231 -2.27 39.89 1.87
CA SER A 231 -3.38 39.05 2.34
C SER A 231 -4.55 38.99 1.35
N ASP A 232 -5.01 40.16 0.87
CA ASP A 232 -6.15 40.24 -0.06
C ASP A 232 -5.85 39.58 -1.42
N THR A 233 -4.59 39.67 -1.88
CA THR A 233 -4.15 39.01 -3.11
C THR A 233 -4.13 37.49 -2.93
N ALA A 234 -3.54 37.02 -1.83
CA ALA A 234 -3.49 35.60 -1.49
C ALA A 234 -4.88 34.98 -1.32
N ALA A 235 -5.83 35.67 -0.68
CA ALA A 235 -7.21 35.22 -0.55
C ALA A 235 -7.93 35.09 -1.90
N GLN A 236 -7.78 36.07 -2.79
CA GLN A 236 -8.36 36.02 -4.14
C GLN A 236 -7.78 34.88 -4.99
N ASP A 237 -6.47 34.67 -4.93
CA ASP A 237 -5.80 33.55 -5.59
C ASP A 237 -6.25 32.20 -5.00
N TYR A 238 -6.37 32.10 -3.68
CA TYR A 238 -6.83 30.90 -2.97
C TYR A 238 -8.27 30.51 -3.34
N HIS A 239 -9.23 31.44 -3.28
CA HIS A 239 -10.61 31.13 -3.66
C HIS A 239 -10.73 30.67 -5.12
N ARG A 240 -9.95 31.26 -6.03
CA ARG A 240 -9.89 30.81 -7.43
C ARG A 240 -9.31 29.40 -7.53
N TYR A 241 -8.24 29.11 -6.79
CA TYR A 241 -7.60 27.79 -6.75
C TYR A 241 -8.56 26.72 -6.20
N LYS A 242 -9.12 26.96 -5.00
CA LYS A 242 -10.16 26.14 -4.35
C LYS A 242 -11.30 25.82 -5.32
N THR A 243 -11.81 26.82 -6.04
CA THR A 243 -12.89 26.62 -7.03
C THR A 243 -12.46 25.67 -8.16
N GLN A 244 -11.25 25.79 -8.70
CA GLN A 244 -10.78 24.92 -9.79
C GLN A 244 -10.54 23.47 -9.30
N ILE A 245 -9.97 23.29 -8.10
CA ILE A 245 -9.78 21.95 -7.52
C ILE A 245 -11.14 21.33 -7.16
N GLN A 246 -12.06 22.07 -6.55
CA GLN A 246 -13.42 21.59 -6.24
C GLN A 246 -14.14 21.09 -7.50
N ILE A 247 -14.10 21.85 -8.60
CA ILE A 247 -14.66 21.42 -9.91
C ILE A 247 -14.01 20.11 -10.38
N LEU A 248 -12.69 19.94 -10.21
CA LEU A 248 -11.99 18.71 -10.61
C LEU A 248 -12.38 17.51 -9.72
N LEU A 249 -12.48 17.70 -8.40
CA LEU A 249 -12.94 16.67 -7.45
C LEU A 249 -14.37 16.23 -7.77
N ASP A 250 -15.30 17.17 -7.93
CA ASP A 250 -16.71 16.89 -8.20
C ASP A 250 -16.93 16.22 -9.55
N SER A 251 -16.16 16.61 -10.59
CA SER A 251 -16.23 16.02 -11.94
C SER A 251 -15.98 14.52 -11.97
N TYR A 252 -15.17 14.00 -11.03
CA TYR A 252 -14.81 12.58 -10.96
C TYR A 252 -15.30 11.89 -9.67
N SER A 253 -15.97 12.63 -8.78
CA SER A 253 -16.40 12.17 -7.43
C SER A 253 -15.24 11.71 -6.53
N ILE A 254 -14.10 12.41 -6.62
CA ILE A 254 -12.95 12.24 -5.72
C ILE A 254 -13.27 12.94 -4.39
N GLN A 255 -13.00 12.29 -3.25
CA GLN A 255 -13.50 12.82 -1.97
C GLN A 255 -12.70 14.03 -1.46
N ASN A 256 -11.38 13.97 -1.56
CA ASN A 256 -10.46 14.90 -0.90
C ASN A 256 -9.23 15.21 -1.78
N GLU A 257 -8.47 16.22 -1.37
CA GLU A 257 -7.25 16.66 -2.06
C GLU A 257 -6.13 15.60 -2.03
N SER A 258 -6.05 14.78 -0.98
CA SER A 258 -5.03 13.71 -0.86
C SER A 258 -5.16 12.64 -1.94
N GLU A 259 -6.37 12.16 -2.25
CA GLU A 259 -6.62 11.22 -3.35
C GLU A 259 -6.18 11.84 -4.69
N LEU A 260 -6.50 13.11 -4.92
CA LEU A 260 -6.16 13.84 -6.14
C LEU A 260 -4.65 14.00 -6.35
N PHE A 261 -3.87 14.26 -5.30
CA PHE A 261 -2.41 14.43 -5.41
C PHE A 261 -1.61 13.13 -5.33
N THR A 262 -2.20 12.03 -4.84
CA THR A 262 -1.55 10.71 -4.78
C THR A 262 -1.88 9.81 -5.98
N SER A 263 -2.91 10.16 -6.77
CA SER A 263 -3.55 9.28 -7.75
C SER A 263 -4.13 7.98 -7.15
N CYS A 264 -4.28 7.90 -5.83
CA CYS A 264 -4.83 6.75 -5.11
C CYS A 264 -6.33 6.94 -4.85
N PHE A 265 -7.15 6.82 -5.89
CA PHE A 265 -8.60 7.06 -5.83
C PHE A 265 -9.37 5.87 -5.25
N VAL A 266 -10.28 6.11 -4.30
CA VAL A 266 -11.18 5.07 -3.76
C VAL A 266 -12.35 4.81 -4.71
N THR A 267 -12.96 5.87 -5.24
CA THR A 267 -14.05 5.79 -6.22
C THR A 267 -13.90 6.85 -7.31
N LEU A 268 -14.07 6.45 -8.58
CA LEU A 268 -14.09 7.34 -9.74
C LEU A 268 -15.39 7.16 -10.53
N LYS A 269 -16.12 8.26 -10.72
CA LYS A 269 -17.24 8.38 -11.68
C LYS A 269 -16.77 9.00 -12.99
N ASN A 270 -17.64 8.98 -14.01
CA ASN A 270 -17.36 9.50 -15.35
C ASN A 270 -16.12 8.86 -16.01
N ARG A 271 -15.94 7.55 -15.81
CA ARG A 271 -15.00 6.73 -16.58
C ARG A 271 -15.38 6.78 -18.07
N ILE A 272 -14.38 6.79 -18.95
CA ILE A 272 -14.58 6.92 -20.40
C ILE A 272 -15.41 5.76 -20.97
N SER A 273 -15.27 4.55 -20.41
CA SER A 273 -16.23 3.46 -20.55
C SER A 273 -16.87 3.16 -19.19
N ALA A 274 -18.20 3.06 -19.17
CA ALA A 274 -18.97 2.63 -17.98
C ALA A 274 -19.27 1.12 -17.99
N GLN A 275 -18.98 0.42 -19.10
CA GLN A 275 -19.31 -0.99 -19.31
C GLN A 275 -18.13 -1.94 -19.13
N GLU A 276 -16.89 -1.45 -19.11
CA GLU A 276 -15.69 -2.29 -19.11
C GLU A 276 -14.81 -1.96 -17.90
N SER A 277 -14.53 -2.99 -17.08
CA SER A 277 -13.48 -2.96 -16.07
C SER A 277 -12.10 -3.23 -16.71
N ASP A 278 -11.82 -2.56 -17.83
CA ASP A 278 -10.52 -2.61 -18.51
C ASP A 278 -9.57 -1.61 -17.85
N ASP A 279 -8.38 -2.09 -17.46
CA ASP A 279 -7.29 -1.29 -16.89
C ASP A 279 -6.88 -0.11 -17.78
N ILE A 280 -7.03 -0.22 -19.12
CA ILE A 280 -6.77 0.85 -20.07
C ILE A 280 -7.73 2.02 -19.85
N SER A 281 -8.99 1.76 -19.50
CA SER A 281 -9.99 2.81 -19.21
C SER A 281 -9.65 3.56 -17.92
N LEU A 282 -9.12 2.84 -16.91
CA LEU A 282 -8.67 3.39 -15.63
C LEU A 282 -7.42 4.26 -15.82
N TYR A 283 -6.43 3.73 -16.55
CA TYR A 283 -5.20 4.45 -16.90
C TYR A 283 -5.50 5.76 -17.63
N ASN A 284 -6.36 5.71 -18.67
CA ASN A 284 -6.75 6.90 -19.43
C ASN A 284 -7.47 7.94 -18.56
N THR A 285 -8.36 7.50 -17.67
CA THR A 285 -9.10 8.41 -16.76
C THR A 285 -8.13 9.08 -15.76
N THR A 286 -7.26 8.30 -15.11
CA THR A 286 -6.21 8.81 -14.20
C THR A 286 -5.28 9.78 -14.91
N HIS A 287 -4.84 9.46 -16.13
CA HIS A 287 -3.96 10.32 -16.91
C HIS A 287 -4.59 11.69 -17.24
N ILE A 288 -5.89 11.74 -17.51
CA ILE A 288 -6.63 12.99 -17.75
C ILE A 288 -6.75 13.82 -16.45
N ILE A 289 -7.00 13.17 -15.31
CA ILE A 289 -7.03 13.83 -14.00
C ILE A 289 -5.66 14.46 -13.71
N GLU A 290 -4.57 13.71 -13.89
CA GLU A 290 -3.20 14.21 -13.74
C GLU A 290 -2.89 15.38 -14.68
N GLN A 291 -3.29 15.31 -15.95
CA GLN A 291 -3.10 16.43 -16.89
C GLN A 291 -3.88 17.68 -16.48
N ARG A 292 -5.11 17.54 -15.98
CA ARG A 292 -5.92 18.67 -15.49
C ARG A 292 -5.33 19.28 -14.22
N LEU A 293 -4.93 18.45 -13.26
CA LEU A 293 -4.21 18.89 -12.06
C LEU A 293 -2.92 19.64 -12.43
N ALA A 294 -2.16 19.11 -13.40
CA ALA A 294 -0.95 19.73 -13.92
C ALA A 294 -1.20 21.11 -14.55
N GLN A 295 -2.28 21.27 -15.31
CA GLN A 295 -2.68 22.55 -15.89
C GLN A 295 -3.11 23.56 -14.82
N ILE A 296 -3.91 23.15 -13.83
CA ILE A 296 -4.35 24.01 -12.72
C ILE A 296 -3.13 24.49 -11.93
N PHE A 297 -2.31 23.57 -11.42
CA PHE A 297 -1.10 23.90 -10.66
C PHE A 297 -0.16 24.80 -11.47
N GLY A 298 0.05 24.49 -12.75
CA GLY A 298 0.91 25.27 -13.63
C GLY A 298 0.41 26.71 -13.86
N MET A 299 -0.91 26.89 -14.03
CA MET A 299 -1.55 28.20 -14.18
C MET A 299 -1.37 29.07 -12.93
N PHE A 300 -1.68 28.54 -11.75
CA PHE A 300 -1.55 29.31 -10.50
C PHE A 300 -0.09 29.55 -10.10
N ARG A 301 0.82 28.60 -10.36
CA ARG A 301 2.27 28.81 -10.14
C ARG A 301 2.82 29.91 -11.05
N LYS A 302 2.47 29.93 -12.34
CA LYS A 302 2.85 31.03 -13.25
C LYS A 302 2.28 32.38 -12.78
N GLY A 303 0.98 32.43 -12.47
CA GLY A 303 0.32 33.64 -11.98
C GLY A 303 0.83 34.17 -10.63
N PHE A 304 1.57 33.38 -9.85
CA PHE A 304 2.34 33.87 -8.71
C PHE A 304 3.59 34.66 -9.17
N PHE A 305 4.40 34.09 -10.06
CA PHE A 305 5.67 34.70 -10.49
C PHE A 305 5.46 35.92 -11.39
N GLU A 306 4.44 35.89 -12.26
CA GLU A 306 4.06 36.98 -13.17
C GLU A 306 3.78 38.31 -12.44
N LYS A 307 3.45 38.27 -11.14
CA LYS A 307 3.31 39.46 -10.26
C LYS A 307 4.64 40.17 -9.96
N PHE A 308 5.79 39.57 -10.32
CA PHE A 308 7.13 40.07 -9.99
C PHE A 308 8.10 40.13 -11.19
N GLY A 309 7.73 39.60 -12.35
CA GLY A 309 8.57 39.47 -13.55
C GLY A 309 8.17 38.24 -14.39
N ASP A 310 8.93 37.93 -15.44
CA ASP A 310 8.67 36.73 -16.25
C ASP A 310 8.93 35.43 -15.48
N PHE A 311 8.07 34.42 -15.65
CA PHE A 311 8.19 33.14 -14.95
C PHE A 311 9.46 32.37 -15.30
N CYS A 312 9.90 32.41 -16.56
CA CYS A 312 11.09 31.71 -17.03
C CYS A 312 12.39 32.43 -16.63
N GLU A 313 12.37 33.76 -16.50
CA GLU A 313 13.49 34.53 -15.93
C GLU A 313 13.65 34.31 -14.42
N LEU A 314 12.54 34.21 -13.68
CA LEU A 314 12.54 34.09 -12.21
C LEU A 314 12.73 32.66 -11.69
N THR A 315 12.73 31.66 -12.57
CA THR A 315 12.87 30.24 -12.20
C THR A 315 13.83 29.49 -13.12
N THR A 316 14.66 28.60 -12.58
CA THR A 316 15.57 27.75 -13.36
C THR A 316 15.02 26.34 -13.48
N LEU A 317 15.14 25.72 -14.66
CA LEU A 317 14.79 24.32 -14.89
C LEU A 317 15.84 23.39 -14.28
N ASP A 318 15.41 22.30 -13.63
CA ASP A 318 16.30 21.22 -13.19
C ASP A 318 16.87 20.47 -14.41
N SER A 319 18.16 20.68 -14.68
CA SER A 319 18.85 20.19 -15.88
C SER A 319 19.15 18.69 -15.89
N LYS A 320 18.74 17.94 -14.86
CA LYS A 320 19.04 16.52 -14.72
C LYS A 320 18.13 15.57 -15.52
N PHE A 321 17.07 16.08 -16.13
CA PHE A 321 16.09 15.26 -16.86
C PHE A 321 15.55 15.97 -18.12
N ASP A 322 15.63 15.30 -19.27
CA ASP A 322 14.97 15.74 -20.51
C ASP A 322 13.45 15.54 -20.40
N TYR A 323 12.71 16.61 -20.13
CA TYR A 323 11.25 16.64 -20.18
C TYR A 323 10.76 17.74 -21.11
N CYS A 324 9.87 17.37 -22.03
CA CYS A 324 9.18 18.30 -22.92
C CYS A 324 7.70 18.45 -22.50
N GLY A 325 7.15 19.68 -22.60
CA GLY A 325 5.71 19.93 -22.47
C GLY A 325 5.24 20.43 -21.10
N SER A 326 3.95 20.26 -20.80
CA SER A 326 3.24 20.90 -19.68
C SER A 326 3.79 20.58 -18.28
N LYS A 327 4.52 19.47 -18.12
CA LYS A 327 5.14 19.07 -16.84
C LYS A 327 6.38 19.90 -16.47
N GLU A 328 6.93 20.72 -17.38
CA GLU A 328 8.10 21.58 -17.12
C GLU A 328 7.89 22.50 -15.89
N VAL A 329 6.68 23.05 -15.71
CA VAL A 329 6.35 24.02 -14.64
C VAL A 329 6.60 23.46 -13.22
N PHE A 330 6.54 22.14 -13.05
CA PHE A 330 6.83 21.45 -11.78
C PHE A 330 8.32 21.30 -11.49
N ARG A 331 9.18 21.36 -12.51
CA ARG A 331 10.63 21.14 -12.41
C ARG A 331 11.45 22.43 -12.48
N ARG A 332 10.78 23.59 -12.55
CA ARG A 332 11.43 24.90 -12.41
C ARG A 332 11.37 25.39 -10.97
N PHE A 333 12.47 25.94 -10.45
CA PHE A 333 12.62 26.39 -9.06
C PHE A 333 13.27 27.78 -8.97
N CYS A 334 12.90 28.56 -7.96
CA CYS A 334 13.42 29.90 -7.70
C CYS A 334 14.61 29.87 -6.72
N ASN A 335 15.83 30.09 -7.21
CA ASN A 335 17.06 30.01 -6.40
C ASN A 335 17.28 31.16 -5.42
N ASN A 336 16.72 32.35 -5.70
CA ASN A 336 16.97 33.55 -4.92
C ASN A 336 15.71 34.44 -4.84
N PRO A 337 14.68 34.03 -4.07
CA PRO A 337 13.42 34.75 -3.99
C PRO A 337 13.58 36.12 -3.31
N LYS A 338 13.11 37.17 -3.99
CA LYS A 338 13.07 38.55 -3.48
C LYS A 338 12.18 38.63 -2.23
N MET A 339 12.44 39.56 -1.32
CA MET A 339 11.67 39.70 -0.07
C MET A 339 10.14 39.80 -0.29
N LYS A 340 9.70 40.53 -1.31
CA LYS A 340 8.27 40.62 -1.68
C LYS A 340 7.66 39.28 -2.11
N MET A 341 8.44 38.41 -2.75
CA MET A 341 8.02 37.05 -3.10
C MET A 341 7.88 36.19 -1.85
N LYS A 342 8.82 36.31 -0.89
CA LYS A 342 8.76 35.61 0.39
C LYS A 342 7.53 36.03 1.21
N GLN A 343 7.19 37.33 1.20
CA GLN A 343 5.99 37.87 1.84
C GLN A 343 4.70 37.33 1.20
N LEU A 344 4.59 37.28 -0.14
CA LEU A 344 3.42 36.69 -0.82
C LEU A 344 3.34 35.17 -0.61
N ALA A 345 4.46 34.45 -0.62
CA ALA A 345 4.50 33.01 -0.35
C ALA A 345 4.09 32.68 1.10
N CYS A 346 4.55 33.48 2.07
CA CYS A 346 4.05 33.42 3.44
C CYS A 346 2.54 33.69 3.48
N ALA A 347 2.03 34.71 2.78
CA ALA A 347 0.59 34.98 2.72
C ALA A 347 -0.21 33.80 2.13
N TYR A 348 0.29 33.15 1.07
CA TYR A 348 -0.31 31.93 0.51
C TYR A 348 -0.37 30.79 1.54
N TYR A 349 0.73 30.55 2.26
CA TYR A 349 0.78 29.58 3.36
C TYR A 349 -0.19 29.93 4.48
N LYS A 350 -0.21 31.19 4.93
CA LYS A 350 -1.09 31.65 5.99
C LYS A 350 -2.55 31.48 5.62
N ILE A 351 -3.02 31.97 4.47
CA ILE A 351 -4.42 31.83 4.06
C ILE A 351 -4.86 30.35 4.05
N ALA A 352 -4.12 29.47 3.37
CA ALA A 352 -4.48 28.05 3.29
C ALA A 352 -4.42 27.30 4.63
N TYR A 353 -3.72 27.83 5.64
CA TYR A 353 -3.54 27.24 6.97
C TYR A 353 -4.16 28.11 8.12
N MET A 354 -4.98 29.12 7.78
CA MET A 354 -5.72 29.98 8.70
C MET A 354 -7.23 29.93 8.48
N GLU A 355 -7.68 29.68 7.25
CA GLU A 355 -9.10 29.79 6.91
C GLU A 355 -9.96 28.67 7.54
N ASP A 356 -11.26 28.93 7.58
CA ASP A 356 -12.17 28.52 8.64
C ASP A 356 -12.28 27.00 8.90
N GLN A 357 -12.28 26.62 10.19
CA GLN A 357 -12.59 25.25 10.63
C GLN A 357 -14.07 24.86 10.38
N ALA A 358 -14.90 25.81 9.95
CA ALA A 358 -16.29 25.60 9.59
C ALA A 358 -16.52 24.83 8.27
N ASP A 359 -15.56 24.84 7.34
CA ASP A 359 -15.71 24.14 6.05
C ASP A 359 -15.01 22.78 6.08
N SER A 360 -15.78 21.70 5.85
CA SER A 360 -15.30 20.31 6.02
C SER A 360 -14.13 19.93 5.09
N LYS A 361 -13.94 20.63 3.97
CA LYS A 361 -12.92 20.32 2.97
C LYS A 361 -11.82 21.38 2.95
N ARG A 362 -10.59 20.95 3.29
CA ARG A 362 -9.37 21.79 3.35
C ARG A 362 -8.58 21.69 2.04
N TYR A 363 -7.98 22.79 1.60
CA TYR A 363 -7.22 22.91 0.35
C TYR A 363 -5.78 23.37 0.62
N LEU A 364 -4.99 22.48 1.21
CA LEU A 364 -3.65 22.78 1.72
C LEU A 364 -2.60 22.87 0.61
N SER A 365 -2.84 22.22 -0.53
CA SER A 365 -1.92 22.20 -1.67
C SER A 365 -1.63 23.59 -2.26
N PHE A 366 -2.52 24.57 -2.06
CA PHE A 366 -2.33 25.95 -2.53
C PHE A 366 -1.03 26.58 -2.05
N ALA A 367 -0.65 26.38 -0.78
CA ALA A 367 0.61 26.89 -0.25
C ALA A 367 1.82 26.33 -1.01
N TRP A 368 1.73 25.06 -1.43
CA TRP A 368 2.81 24.32 -2.09
C TRP A 368 2.96 24.65 -3.58
N LEU A 369 2.11 25.53 -4.15
CA LEU A 369 2.36 26.20 -5.44
C LEU A 369 3.72 26.90 -5.48
N VAL A 370 4.24 27.31 -4.32
CA VAL A 370 5.52 28.02 -4.13
C VAL A 370 6.43 27.30 -3.12
N TRP A 371 6.42 25.96 -3.17
CA TRP A 371 7.22 25.07 -2.30
C TRP A 371 8.70 25.45 -2.22
N ASP A 372 9.27 25.93 -3.32
CA ASP A 372 10.66 26.38 -3.45
C ASP A 372 10.95 27.62 -2.61
N ILE A 373 10.05 28.60 -2.64
CA ILE A 373 10.17 29.83 -1.85
C ILE A 373 9.92 29.55 -0.36
N LEU A 374 8.92 28.71 -0.04
CA LEU A 374 8.67 28.28 1.34
C LEU A 374 9.86 27.50 1.93
N THR A 375 10.49 26.64 1.13
CA THR A 375 11.71 25.92 1.52
C THR A 375 12.85 26.90 1.81
N GLU A 376 13.00 27.96 1.01
CA GLU A 376 14.01 28.99 1.26
C GLU A 376 13.75 29.80 2.54
N ILE A 377 12.50 30.24 2.77
CA ILE A 377 12.10 30.95 4.00
C ILE A 377 12.44 30.10 5.23
N ARG A 378 12.05 28.83 5.22
CA ARG A 378 12.35 27.88 6.29
C ARG A 378 13.86 27.70 6.45
N ARG A 379 14.60 27.53 5.34
CA ARG A 379 16.06 27.38 5.34
C ARG A 379 16.77 28.57 6.01
N GLU A 380 16.43 29.80 5.65
CA GLU A 380 17.01 31.01 6.22
C GLU A 380 16.72 31.13 7.73
N LYS A 381 15.47 30.90 8.15
CA LYS A 381 15.13 30.91 9.59
C LYS A 381 15.83 29.81 10.37
N LEU A 382 16.00 28.62 9.78
CA LEU A 382 16.74 27.52 10.40
C LEU A 382 18.22 27.86 10.58
N PHE A 383 18.87 28.51 9.59
CA PHE A 383 20.25 28.98 9.75
C PHE A 383 20.40 30.15 10.73
N ALA A 384 19.34 30.94 10.97
CA ALA A 384 19.34 31.98 11.99
C ALA A 384 19.20 31.43 13.44
N GLN A 385 18.69 30.21 13.61
CA GLN A 385 18.57 29.55 14.92
C GLN A 385 19.89 28.89 15.33
N LYS A 386 20.46 29.31 16.46
CA LYS A 386 21.79 28.85 16.93
C LYS A 386 21.86 27.35 17.26
N ASN A 387 20.73 26.73 17.65
CA ASN A 387 20.67 25.34 18.08
C ASN A 387 19.57 24.61 17.29
N PHE A 388 19.85 24.10 16.09
CA PHE A 388 18.86 23.37 15.29
C PHE A 388 19.29 21.98 14.82
N THR A 389 18.33 21.06 14.93
CA THR A 389 18.41 19.64 14.54
C THR A 389 17.76 19.42 13.19
N ILE A 390 18.55 19.31 12.11
CA ILE A 390 18.02 18.89 10.81
C ILE A 390 17.64 17.41 10.90
N SER A 391 16.34 17.14 10.76
CA SER A 391 15.79 15.80 10.62
C SER A 391 15.17 15.64 9.24
N TRP A 392 15.49 14.53 8.59
CA TRP A 392 15.18 14.28 7.19
C TRP A 392 13.75 13.76 6.96
N ASP A 393 13.04 13.36 8.02
CA ASP A 393 11.65 12.91 7.91
C ASP A 393 10.81 13.13 9.19
N PRO A 394 9.48 13.31 9.08
CA PRO A 394 8.61 13.51 10.25
C PRO A 394 8.47 12.31 11.19
N LEU A 395 8.72 11.09 10.71
CA LEU A 395 8.55 9.85 11.48
C LEU A 395 9.71 9.66 12.47
N SER A 396 10.95 9.96 12.07
CA SER A 396 12.13 10.08 12.94
C SER A 396 11.87 11.05 14.09
N ASN A 397 11.29 12.21 13.79
CA ASN A 397 10.99 13.22 14.81
C ASN A 397 9.95 12.72 15.81
N ARG A 398 8.83 12.17 15.32
CA ARG A 398 7.78 11.59 16.19
C ARG A 398 8.32 10.44 17.04
N LEU A 399 9.15 9.56 16.49
CA LEU A 399 9.76 8.46 17.24
C LEU A 399 10.79 8.96 18.26
N SER A 400 11.66 9.90 17.89
CA SER A 400 12.64 10.49 18.81
C SER A 400 11.96 11.22 19.97
N GLN A 401 10.92 12.01 19.66
CA GLN A 401 10.06 12.65 20.64
C GLN A 401 9.36 11.61 21.53
N TYR A 402 8.79 10.55 20.96
CA TYR A 402 8.16 9.48 21.72
C TYR A 402 9.14 8.75 22.64
N ILE A 403 10.37 8.47 22.20
CA ILE A 403 11.43 7.89 23.05
C ILE A 403 11.77 8.84 24.20
N HIS A 404 11.97 10.12 23.90
CA HIS A 404 12.31 11.14 24.89
C HIS A 404 11.18 11.34 25.93
N GLU A 405 9.93 11.48 25.48
CA GLU A 405 8.74 11.54 26.33
C GLU A 405 8.54 10.25 27.12
N PHE A 406 8.74 9.07 26.51
CA PHE A 406 8.66 7.79 27.20
C PHE A 406 9.65 7.71 28.36
N ILE A 407 10.84 8.30 28.23
CA ILE A 407 11.88 8.33 29.27
C ILE A 407 11.62 9.43 30.32
N LEU A 408 11.17 10.62 29.90
CA LEU A 408 10.82 11.75 30.75
C LEU A 408 9.55 11.54 31.59
N ALA A 409 8.57 10.77 31.11
CA ALA A 409 7.24 10.63 31.73
C ALA A 409 7.20 10.08 33.18
N SER A 410 8.35 9.77 33.79
CA SER A 410 8.48 9.67 35.25
C SER A 410 9.94 9.71 35.70
N ASN A 411 10.24 10.45 36.78
CA ASN A 411 11.52 10.35 37.51
C ASN A 411 11.86 8.89 37.93
N SER A 412 10.83 8.04 38.10
CA SER A 412 11.05 6.61 38.37
C SER A 412 11.66 5.84 37.18
N LYS A 413 11.41 6.27 35.94
CA LYS A 413 11.98 5.66 34.73
C LYS A 413 13.46 6.00 34.57
N HIS A 414 13.88 7.24 34.83
CA HIS A 414 15.30 7.62 34.86
C HIS A 414 16.12 6.75 35.84
N ASN A 415 15.57 6.47 37.03
CA ASN A 415 16.17 5.55 37.99
C ASN A 415 16.17 4.09 37.53
N ARG A 416 15.20 3.67 36.69
CA ARG A 416 15.18 2.34 36.05
C ARG A 416 16.18 2.23 34.91
N VAL A 417 16.36 3.26 34.07
CA VAL A 417 17.42 3.36 33.06
C VAL A 417 18.77 3.17 33.76
N ARG A 418 19.11 4.00 34.75
CA ARG A 418 20.37 3.89 35.52
C ARG A 418 20.60 2.51 36.12
N ARG A 419 19.56 1.84 36.64
CA ARG A 419 19.65 0.48 37.19
C ARG A 419 19.88 -0.57 36.11
N PHE A 420 19.19 -0.46 34.98
CA PHE A 420 19.36 -1.33 33.81
C PHE A 420 20.77 -1.18 33.22
N MET A 421 21.27 0.05 33.06
CA MET A 421 22.64 0.29 32.59
C MET A 421 23.69 -0.25 33.56
N LYS A 422 23.45 -0.18 34.88
CA LYS A 422 24.36 -0.77 35.88
C LYS A 422 24.45 -2.29 35.70
N GLN A 423 23.31 -2.97 35.58
CA GLN A 423 23.27 -4.43 35.38
C GLN A 423 23.96 -4.83 34.07
N ILE A 424 23.58 -4.22 32.95
CA ILE A 424 24.16 -4.53 31.63
C ILE A 424 25.68 -4.28 31.59
N LYS A 425 26.18 -3.26 32.28
CA LYS A 425 27.62 -2.97 32.37
C LYS A 425 28.37 -3.98 33.25
N GLU A 426 27.73 -4.54 34.27
CA GLU A 426 28.27 -5.61 35.11
C GLU A 426 28.29 -6.96 34.37
N GLU A 427 27.33 -7.19 33.48
CA GLU A 427 27.17 -8.44 32.71
C GLU A 427 27.99 -8.45 31.40
N VAL A 428 28.10 -7.31 30.71
CA VAL A 428 28.84 -7.18 29.44
C VAL A 428 29.67 -5.89 29.43
N ALA A 429 30.95 -6.01 29.76
CA ALA A 429 31.85 -4.87 29.93
C ALA A 429 31.94 -3.95 28.70
N CYS A 430 31.99 -4.53 27.48
CA CYS A 430 32.14 -3.75 26.24
C CYS A 430 30.96 -2.82 25.95
N LEU A 431 29.73 -3.19 26.33
CA LEU A 431 28.56 -2.30 26.25
C LEU A 431 28.80 -1.04 27.08
N GLY A 432 29.37 -1.21 28.28
CA GLY A 432 29.72 -0.11 29.19
C GLY A 432 30.69 0.91 28.62
N ASP A 433 31.55 0.53 27.68
CA ASP A 433 32.50 1.45 27.03
C ASP A 433 31.89 2.18 25.83
N TYR A 434 31.02 1.51 25.05
CA TYR A 434 30.19 2.20 24.06
C TYR A 434 29.33 3.27 24.73
N ILE A 435 28.62 2.95 25.82
CA ILE A 435 27.73 3.92 26.51
C ILE A 435 28.50 5.14 27.05
N LYS A 436 29.74 4.98 27.56
CA LYS A 436 30.57 6.13 27.98
C LYS A 436 30.94 7.04 26.79
N LYS A 437 31.23 6.44 25.63
CA LYS A 437 31.66 7.14 24.42
C LYS A 437 30.48 7.74 23.65
N HIS A 438 29.29 7.18 23.81
CA HIS A 438 28.09 7.47 23.06
C HIS A 438 26.95 7.96 23.98
N LEU A 439 26.84 9.27 24.19
CA LEU A 439 25.81 9.85 25.07
C LEU A 439 24.40 9.58 24.50
N GLY A 440 23.43 9.28 25.38
CA GLY A 440 22.06 8.93 25.00
C GLY A 440 21.90 7.53 24.37
N LEU A 441 22.97 6.76 24.20
CA LEU A 441 22.87 5.34 23.83
C LEU A 441 22.19 4.53 24.94
N ASP A 442 22.35 4.92 26.21
CA ASP A 442 21.68 4.33 27.37
C ASP A 442 20.15 4.51 27.32
N GLU A 443 19.69 5.70 26.95
CA GLU A 443 18.28 6.02 26.71
C GLU A 443 17.68 5.09 25.63
N LEU A 444 18.38 4.94 24.49
CA LEU A 444 17.96 4.10 23.36
C LEU A 444 17.96 2.59 23.69
N LEU A 445 19.01 2.09 24.35
CA LEU A 445 19.11 0.68 24.75
C LEU A 445 18.02 0.30 25.77
N TYR A 446 17.70 1.19 26.71
CA TYR A 446 16.59 0.95 27.65
C TYR A 446 15.23 0.94 26.95
N PHE A 447 15.01 1.82 25.97
CA PHE A 447 13.80 1.83 25.16
C PHE A 447 13.62 0.50 24.40
N LEU A 448 14.68 0.02 23.72
CA LEU A 448 14.66 -1.25 23.00
C LEU A 448 14.45 -2.45 23.92
N TYR A 449 14.99 -2.44 25.13
CA TYR A 449 14.69 -3.46 26.14
C TYR A 449 13.21 -3.47 26.56
N GLN A 450 12.60 -2.30 26.81
CA GLN A 450 11.16 -2.25 27.14
C GLN A 450 10.29 -2.69 25.95
N TRP A 451 10.68 -2.33 24.73
CA TRP A 451 10.03 -2.80 23.50
C TRP A 451 10.13 -4.33 23.35
N GLY A 452 11.33 -4.91 23.47
CA GLY A 452 11.54 -6.35 23.38
C GLY A 452 10.80 -7.13 24.47
N LYS A 453 10.67 -6.55 25.68
CA LYS A 453 9.87 -7.12 26.75
C LYS A 453 8.36 -7.09 26.45
N LYS A 454 7.86 -6.03 25.82
CA LYS A 454 6.44 -5.92 25.41
C LYS A 454 6.06 -6.94 24.34
N HIS A 455 7.03 -7.43 23.57
CA HIS A 455 6.86 -8.40 22.49
C HIS A 455 7.41 -9.79 22.84
N ASP A 456 7.62 -10.08 24.14
CA ASP A 456 8.06 -11.39 24.66
C ASP A 456 9.32 -11.99 23.99
N LEU A 457 10.23 -11.12 23.51
CA LEU A 457 11.42 -11.55 22.77
C LEU A 457 12.44 -12.30 23.65
N PHE A 458 12.42 -12.09 24.97
CA PHE A 458 13.46 -12.56 25.89
C PHE A 458 13.20 -13.98 26.42
N THR A 459 13.09 -14.95 25.52
CA THR A 459 12.89 -16.36 25.87
C THR A 459 13.97 -17.26 25.25
N ASN A 460 14.25 -18.39 25.91
CA ASN A 460 15.07 -19.48 25.37
C ASN A 460 16.49 -19.07 24.89
N GLY A 461 17.20 -18.26 25.69
CA GLY A 461 18.60 -17.89 25.46
C GLY A 461 18.82 -16.60 24.65
N PHE A 462 17.78 -16.04 24.03
CA PHE A 462 17.86 -14.69 23.48
C PHE A 462 17.64 -13.66 24.60
N ASN A 463 18.72 -13.13 25.18
CA ASN A 463 18.64 -12.23 26.33
C ASN A 463 18.72 -10.75 25.91
N ARG A 464 18.49 -9.83 26.86
CA ARG A 464 18.49 -8.37 26.62
C ARG A 464 19.85 -7.85 26.11
N GLU A 465 20.94 -8.50 26.50
CA GLU A 465 22.31 -8.19 26.13
C GLU A 465 22.53 -8.45 24.63
N HIS A 466 21.99 -9.53 24.10
CA HIS A 466 22.06 -9.85 22.66
C HIS A 466 21.36 -8.79 21.82
N LEU A 467 20.18 -8.32 22.24
CA LEU A 467 19.48 -7.22 21.57
C LEU A 467 20.29 -5.91 21.59
N CYS A 468 20.98 -5.63 22.70
CA CYS A 468 21.84 -4.45 22.82
C CYS A 468 23.09 -4.55 21.93
N LEU A 469 23.74 -5.71 21.88
CA LEU A 469 24.90 -5.98 21.03
C LEU A 469 24.56 -5.93 19.55
N ILE A 470 23.41 -6.48 19.13
CA ILE A 470 22.92 -6.42 17.74
C ILE A 470 22.76 -4.97 17.26
N LEU A 471 22.20 -4.08 18.09
CA LEU A 471 22.11 -2.65 17.76
C LEU A 471 23.50 -2.04 17.53
N ILE A 472 24.47 -2.38 18.39
CA ILE A 472 25.83 -1.86 18.29
C ILE A 472 26.56 -2.39 17.05
N MET A 473 26.42 -3.68 16.74
CA MET A 473 26.97 -4.28 15.52
C MET A 473 26.34 -3.69 14.26
N PHE A 474 25.02 -3.44 14.27
CA PHE A 474 24.33 -2.71 13.21
C PHE A 474 24.87 -1.27 13.07
N GLY A 475 25.04 -0.53 14.17
CA GLY A 475 25.60 0.83 14.14
C GLY A 475 27.08 0.93 13.78
N ARG A 476 27.81 -0.18 13.88
CA ARG A 476 29.18 -0.35 13.36
C ARG A 476 29.23 -0.89 11.92
N ASN A 477 28.08 -1.14 11.30
CA ASN A 477 27.95 -1.76 9.97
C ASN A 477 28.63 -3.17 9.87
N LEU A 478 28.63 -3.92 10.98
CA LEU A 478 29.17 -5.29 11.07
C LEU A 478 28.15 -6.38 10.69
N ILE A 479 26.86 -6.04 10.66
CA ILE A 479 25.78 -6.93 10.20
C ILE A 479 25.40 -6.48 8.78
N PRO A 480 25.54 -7.32 7.74
CA PRO A 480 25.18 -6.96 6.37
C PRO A 480 23.68 -6.66 6.24
N SER A 481 23.33 -5.43 5.85
CA SER A 481 21.96 -5.11 5.46
C SER A 481 21.78 -5.39 3.96
N MET A 482 20.86 -6.27 3.58
CA MET A 482 20.69 -6.71 2.18
C MET A 482 20.18 -5.63 1.21
N ASN A 483 19.81 -4.43 1.67
CA ASN A 483 19.10 -3.43 0.85
C ASN A 483 19.47 -1.95 1.14
N PHE A 484 20.63 -1.68 1.76
CA PHE A 484 21.15 -0.32 1.84
C PHE A 484 22.59 -0.27 1.31
N GLY A 485 22.87 0.70 0.44
CA GLY A 485 24.25 1.02 0.03
C GLY A 485 25.10 1.40 1.25
N ALA A 486 26.42 1.19 1.14
CA ALA A 486 27.35 1.23 2.27
C ALA A 486 27.19 2.47 3.17
N PHE A 487 26.57 2.29 4.34
CA PHE A 487 26.50 3.31 5.38
C PHE A 487 27.87 3.55 6.02
N ALA A 488 28.16 4.81 6.35
CA ALA A 488 29.21 5.11 7.32
C ALA A 488 28.75 4.66 8.72
N PRO A 489 29.63 4.04 9.53
CA PRO A 489 29.28 3.62 10.89
C PRO A 489 29.00 4.85 11.77
N TRP A 490 27.86 4.83 12.47
CA TRP A 490 27.48 5.90 13.42
C TRP A 490 27.98 5.60 14.85
N ILE A 491 28.27 4.33 15.16
CA ILE A 491 29.00 3.91 16.35
C ILE A 491 30.48 3.68 15.98
N ILE A 492 31.39 4.37 16.65
CA ILE A 492 32.83 4.35 16.33
C ILE A 492 33.61 3.68 17.46
N TYR A 493 34.11 2.48 17.19
CA TYR A 493 35.11 1.85 18.06
C TYR A 493 36.51 2.37 17.69
N ASP A 494 37.22 2.94 18.66
CA ASP A 494 38.61 3.35 18.55
C ASP A 494 39.29 2.99 19.86
N GLN A 495 40.44 2.32 19.78
CA GLN A 495 41.22 1.88 20.93
C GLN A 495 42.12 3.01 21.48
N ASN A 496 42.33 4.08 20.71
CA ASN A 496 43.10 5.24 21.14
C ASN A 496 42.17 6.30 21.77
N LEU A 497 42.32 6.54 23.08
CA LEU A 497 41.47 7.44 23.88
C LEU A 497 41.74 8.95 23.59
N GLN A 498 41.51 9.43 22.36
CA GLN A 498 41.69 10.85 22.00
C GLN A 498 40.57 11.44 21.10
N VAL A 499 39.32 11.05 21.31
CA VAL A 499 38.15 11.71 20.69
C VAL A 499 37.13 12.05 21.78
N GLU A 500 36.53 13.24 21.69
CA GLU A 500 35.47 13.71 22.60
C GLU A 500 34.24 12.77 22.56
N PRO A 501 33.46 12.70 23.67
CA PRO A 501 32.27 11.87 23.72
C PRO A 501 31.25 12.30 22.65
N ILE A 502 30.85 11.34 21.83
CA ILE A 502 29.92 11.53 20.71
C ILE A 502 28.51 11.43 21.28
N ASP A 503 27.69 12.48 21.20
CA ASP A 503 26.28 12.34 21.57
C ASP A 503 25.52 11.65 20.41
N VAL A 504 24.92 10.48 20.68
CA VAL A 504 24.08 9.76 19.72
C VAL A 504 22.79 10.52 19.51
N ARG A 505 22.35 11.28 20.52
CA ARG A 505 21.34 12.33 20.37
C ARG A 505 21.90 13.55 19.63
N GLN A 506 23.01 13.43 18.91
CA GLN A 506 23.57 14.47 18.05
C GLN A 506 23.99 13.97 16.64
N GLN A 507 23.48 12.82 16.19
CA GLN A 507 23.77 12.25 14.87
C GLN A 507 22.54 12.24 13.93
N ALA A 508 22.78 12.45 12.63
CA ALA A 508 21.74 12.38 11.60
C ALA A 508 21.08 10.99 11.59
N GLY A 509 19.79 10.94 11.94
CA GLY A 509 19.05 9.72 12.27
C GLY A 509 18.38 9.77 13.65
N GLY A 510 18.78 10.70 14.53
CA GLY A 510 18.11 10.98 15.81
C GLY A 510 18.82 12.03 16.67
N LEU A 511 18.29 13.26 16.69
CA LEU A 511 18.80 14.47 17.41
C LEU A 511 20.22 14.93 16.91
N ALA A 512 20.62 16.22 16.97
CA ALA A 512 21.83 16.79 16.29
C ALA A 512 22.55 17.89 17.16
N ARG A 513 23.82 18.34 16.99
CA ARG A 513 24.93 18.18 16.00
C ARG A 513 26.22 18.89 16.50
N GLU A 514 27.47 18.38 16.29
CA GLU A 514 28.64 19.30 16.09
C GLU A 514 29.87 18.78 15.28
N MET A 515 30.52 19.71 14.56
CA MET A 515 31.92 19.73 14.08
C MET A 515 32.22 21.14 13.52
N PRO A 516 33.34 21.80 13.88
CA PRO A 516 33.62 23.19 13.52
C PRO A 516 34.16 23.38 12.08
N PRO A 517 34.16 24.62 11.54
CA PRO A 517 34.52 24.86 10.15
C PRO A 517 36.04 24.90 9.92
N SER A 518 36.60 23.92 9.22
CA SER A 518 37.94 24.04 8.63
C SER A 518 38.05 23.42 7.24
N ARG A 519 38.21 24.32 6.25
CA ARG A 519 38.84 24.17 4.92
C ARG A 519 38.40 23.01 4.00
N GLN A 520 37.87 23.44 2.84
CA GLN A 520 38.15 22.92 1.49
C GLN A 520 38.44 21.42 1.37
N ASP A 521 37.42 20.64 1.01
CA ASP A 521 37.59 19.60 -0.02
C ASP A 521 36.24 19.23 -0.69
N ASN A 522 36.32 18.56 -1.84
CA ASN A 522 35.28 18.54 -2.88
C ASN A 522 34.01 17.70 -2.58
N ASP A 523 32.98 18.02 -3.37
CA ASP A 523 31.68 17.33 -3.52
C ASP A 523 31.68 15.82 -3.21
N THR A 524 31.11 15.45 -2.06
CA THR A 524 30.46 14.14 -1.88
C THR A 524 29.22 14.29 -0.99
N PHE A 525 28.04 14.29 -1.61
CA PHE A 525 26.76 14.26 -0.89
C PHE A 525 26.61 12.95 -0.11
N ARG A 526 26.72 13.01 1.22
CA ARG A 526 26.57 11.85 2.10
C ARG A 526 25.10 11.65 2.49
N MET A 527 24.43 10.66 1.89
CA MET A 527 23.09 10.20 2.30
C MET A 527 23.21 9.27 3.52
N ILE A 528 22.62 9.65 4.66
CA ILE A 528 22.53 8.77 5.85
C ILE A 528 21.17 8.94 6.54
N VAL A 529 20.44 7.82 6.62
CA VAL A 529 19.34 7.45 7.54
C VAL A 529 18.26 8.50 7.87
N SER A 530 17.12 8.37 7.19
CA SER A 530 15.78 8.70 7.71
C SER A 530 15.20 7.53 8.52
N ALA A 531 14.03 7.67 9.14
CA ALA A 531 13.36 6.58 9.87
C ALA A 531 12.82 5.46 8.98
N CYS A 532 12.95 5.54 7.64
CA CYS A 532 12.95 4.32 6.83
C CYS A 532 14.08 3.41 7.33
N GLY A 533 15.30 3.93 7.52
CA GLY A 533 16.38 3.18 8.17
C GLY A 533 15.96 2.60 9.53
N THR A 534 15.34 3.36 10.44
CA THR A 534 15.08 2.84 11.81
C THR A 534 13.81 2.00 11.95
N ILE A 535 12.67 2.41 11.39
CA ILE A 535 11.43 1.62 11.43
C ILE A 535 11.44 0.52 10.39
N GLU A 536 11.96 0.76 9.18
CA GLU A 536 12.13 -0.34 8.22
C GLU A 536 13.29 -1.25 8.64
N SER A 537 14.33 -0.83 9.39
CA SER A 537 15.25 -1.80 10.02
C SER A 537 14.71 -2.42 11.31
N LEU A 538 13.78 -1.83 12.06
CA LEU A 538 13.08 -2.56 13.14
C LEU A 538 12.07 -3.55 12.58
N GLN A 539 11.39 -3.19 11.49
CA GLN A 539 10.51 -4.07 10.73
C GLN A 539 11.29 -5.09 9.90
N LYS A 540 12.47 -4.78 9.34
CA LYS A 540 13.38 -5.72 8.66
C LYS A 540 14.24 -6.50 9.63
N LEU A 541 14.52 -6.04 10.85
CA LEU A 541 15.05 -6.86 11.94
C LEU A 541 13.97 -7.84 12.36
N ARG A 542 12.72 -7.38 12.57
CA ARG A 542 11.57 -8.27 12.74
C ARG A 542 11.38 -9.21 11.54
N LYS A 543 11.58 -8.74 10.30
CA LYS A 543 11.42 -9.52 9.06
C LYS A 543 12.63 -10.41 8.74
N SER A 544 13.81 -10.18 9.33
CA SER A 544 15.02 -11.02 9.20
C SER A 544 15.13 -12.04 10.33
N LEU A 545 14.67 -11.68 11.53
CA LEU A 545 14.20 -12.62 12.56
C LEU A 545 13.04 -13.51 12.04
N LEU A 546 12.34 -13.08 10.97
CA LEU A 546 11.28 -13.81 10.26
C LEU A 546 11.60 -14.07 8.77
N VAL A 547 12.87 -14.09 8.33
CA VAL A 547 13.16 -14.28 6.88
C VAL A 547 12.74 -15.69 6.47
N HIS A 548 11.79 -15.75 5.54
CA HIS A 548 11.49 -16.95 4.78
C HIS A 548 12.65 -17.23 3.82
N LEU A 549 13.15 -18.46 3.81
CA LEU A 549 13.59 -19.15 2.59
C LEU A 549 13.82 -20.65 2.84
N ASN A 550 13.62 -21.40 1.77
CA ASN A 550 13.67 -22.87 1.63
C ASN A 550 12.54 -23.66 2.34
N PRO A 551 11.52 -24.17 1.61
CA PRO A 551 10.32 -24.80 2.19
C PRO A 551 10.56 -26.17 2.87
N ASN A 552 11.78 -26.72 2.79
CA ASN A 552 12.07 -28.08 3.24
C ASN A 552 12.62 -28.20 4.68
N VAL A 553 12.79 -27.10 5.42
CA VAL A 553 13.28 -27.15 6.81
C VAL A 553 12.51 -26.21 7.74
N SER A 554 11.60 -26.80 8.51
CA SER A 554 10.85 -26.13 9.58
C SER A 554 11.74 -25.91 10.81
N ILE A 555 12.48 -24.79 10.82
CA ILE A 555 13.27 -24.31 11.96
C ILE A 555 12.55 -23.10 12.58
N ASN A 556 12.19 -23.20 13.85
CA ASN A 556 11.41 -22.22 14.58
C ASN A 556 12.21 -20.91 14.76
N CYS A 557 11.54 -19.76 14.85
CA CYS A 557 12.13 -18.45 15.20
C CYS A 557 13.10 -18.54 16.39
N ARG A 558 12.80 -19.42 17.35
CA ARG A 558 13.62 -19.78 18.52
C ARG A 558 15.02 -20.30 18.16
N GLU A 559 15.12 -21.22 17.21
CA GLU A 559 16.39 -21.82 16.79
C GLU A 559 17.23 -20.85 15.95
N LYS A 560 16.57 -19.98 15.16
CA LYS A 560 17.25 -18.90 14.42
C LYS A 560 17.83 -17.83 15.34
N ALA A 561 17.15 -17.53 16.46
CA ALA A 561 17.68 -16.64 17.50
C ALA A 561 18.93 -17.23 18.19
N LEU A 562 18.99 -18.56 18.35
CA LEU A 562 20.18 -19.28 18.84
C LEU A 562 21.33 -19.24 17.83
N MET A 563 21.07 -19.36 16.52
CA MET A 563 22.10 -19.20 15.48
C MET A 563 22.68 -17.78 15.44
N LEU A 564 21.84 -16.74 15.56
CA LEU A 564 22.31 -15.35 15.65
C LEU A 564 23.09 -15.09 16.94
N ALA A 565 22.65 -15.64 18.07
CA ALA A 565 23.42 -15.59 19.32
C ALA A 565 24.77 -16.30 19.17
N ALA A 566 24.82 -17.45 18.48
CA ALA A 566 26.06 -18.17 18.18
C ALA A 566 27.01 -17.35 17.28
N GLN A 567 26.53 -16.69 16.23
CA GLN A 567 27.35 -15.79 15.40
C GLN A 567 27.86 -14.57 16.17
N VAL A 568 27.05 -13.99 17.06
CA VAL A 568 27.47 -12.90 17.95
C VAL A 568 28.53 -13.40 18.95
N TYR A 569 28.39 -14.61 19.48
CA TYR A 569 29.42 -15.25 20.32
C TYR A 569 30.71 -15.54 19.53
N GLU A 570 30.63 -16.13 18.34
CA GLU A 570 31.81 -16.37 17.51
C GLU A 570 32.56 -15.07 17.21
N GLN A 571 31.87 -14.01 16.77
CA GLN A 571 32.52 -12.73 16.45
C GLN A 571 33.04 -11.94 17.67
N LEU A 572 32.49 -12.15 18.87
CA LEU A 572 32.97 -11.50 20.10
C LEU A 572 34.08 -12.28 20.80
N PHE A 573 34.11 -13.62 20.66
CA PHE A 573 35.03 -14.50 21.40
C PHE A 573 36.09 -15.19 20.53
N ASP A 574 36.11 -15.02 19.20
CA ASP A 574 37.22 -15.51 18.33
C ASP A 574 38.58 -14.89 18.67
N GLN A 575 38.64 -13.80 19.45
CA GLN A 575 39.90 -13.22 19.91
C GLN A 575 40.60 -14.07 20.99
N ASP A 576 39.90 -15.00 21.64
CA ASP A 576 40.44 -15.84 22.72
C ASP A 576 40.41 -17.35 22.41
N LYS A 577 40.36 -17.77 21.14
CA LYS A 577 40.51 -19.19 20.75
C LYS A 577 41.96 -19.69 20.86
N THR A 578 42.45 -19.81 22.10
CA THR A 578 43.37 -20.90 22.47
C THR A 578 42.76 -21.73 23.60
N SER A 579 42.55 -23.02 23.32
CA SER A 579 41.97 -24.05 24.19
C SER A 579 40.50 -23.86 24.64
N LEU A 580 39.60 -24.59 23.98
CA LEU A 580 38.47 -25.33 24.59
C LEU A 580 38.00 -26.39 23.58
N SER A 581 37.67 -27.59 24.04
CA SER A 581 37.45 -28.79 23.20
C SER A 581 35.97 -29.03 22.87
N ASN A 582 35.69 -29.63 21.71
CA ASN A 582 34.36 -29.94 21.17
C ASN A 582 33.61 -31.07 21.92
N SER A 583 33.52 -31.05 23.25
CA SER A 583 32.86 -32.08 24.06
C SER A 583 31.46 -31.71 24.59
N ASP A 584 31.07 -30.43 24.53
CA ASP A 584 29.83 -29.92 25.15
C ASP A 584 29.02 -29.06 24.17
N LEU A 585 28.49 -29.71 23.12
CA LEU A 585 27.50 -29.17 22.17
C LEU A 585 26.31 -30.13 22.04
#